data_AF-A0A351VBT7-F1
#
_entry.id   AF-A0A351VBT7-F1
#
_cell.length_a   1.000
_cell.length_b   1.000
_cell.length_c   1.000
_cell.angle_alpha   90.00
_cell.angle_beta   90.00
_cell.angle_gamma   90.00
#
_symmetry.space_group_name_H-M   'P 1'
#
loop_
_entity.id
_entity.type
_entity.pdbx_description
1 polymer ?
#
loop_
_entity_poly.entity_id
_entity_poly.type
_entity_poly.pdbx_seq_one_letter_code
_entity_poly.pdbx_strand_id
1 'polypeptide(L)'
;LPNIYTLTEHLPDWVTEGKETRKLFDWLEYGKDSISLFSNRLFMKVTVGNCVLIYTEDAGQTERTERFHSSRLCGIYRKTDHTLYEAGPALYQAIGIPMEFCFPDKDMIQKELEEKVTVSGREQMQQEWDQLVQNAGFTREELIPAIDRAQIRMTARQYFQMGKRAKHIVYLPRFSFAALQWELPDEVFLQYLDDEAAVVGTVTANWLMKSLAEISKKRIFYGCVREEMVEMEKTGYARGNGPFYTQDAEQKSV
;
A
#
# COMPACT_ATOMS: atom_id res chain seq x y z
N LEU A 1 45.38 15.73 -14.38
CA LEU A 1 44.09 16.42 -14.53
C LEU A 1 43.04 15.34 -14.70
N PRO A 2 42.21 15.02 -13.70
CA PRO A 2 41.18 14.02 -13.87
C PRO A 2 40.01 14.63 -14.66
N ASN A 3 39.54 13.85 -15.64
CA ASN A 3 38.39 14.13 -16.49
C ASN A 3 37.18 14.56 -15.67
N ILE A 4 36.75 15.80 -15.89
CA ILE A 4 35.41 16.28 -15.55
C ILE A 4 34.48 15.62 -16.55
N TYR A 5 33.91 14.46 -16.19
CA TYR A 5 32.75 13.94 -16.89
C TYR A 5 31.61 14.92 -16.65
N THR A 6 31.28 15.69 -17.69
CA THR A 6 30.04 16.43 -17.82
C THR A 6 28.89 15.42 -17.94
N LEU A 7 28.40 14.93 -16.80
CA LEU A 7 27.00 14.55 -16.68
C LEU A 7 26.25 15.84 -16.34
N THR A 8 25.67 16.48 -17.35
CA THR A 8 24.50 17.31 -17.14
C THR A 8 23.33 16.38 -16.81
N GLU A 9 23.39 15.74 -15.64
CA GLU A 9 22.21 15.18 -15.00
C GLU A 9 21.37 16.38 -14.56
N HIS A 10 20.15 16.46 -15.07
CA HIS A 10 19.19 17.44 -14.56
C HIS A 10 18.99 17.15 -13.07
N LEU A 11 19.46 18.09 -12.24
CA LEU A 11 19.21 18.01 -10.80
C LEU A 11 17.71 18.05 -10.56
N PRO A 12 17.20 17.35 -9.53
CA PRO A 12 15.80 17.49 -9.13
C PRO A 12 15.45 18.95 -8.85
N ASP A 13 14.24 19.37 -9.20
CA ASP A 13 13.79 20.76 -9.06
C ASP A 13 13.99 21.30 -7.63
N TRP A 14 13.74 20.46 -6.61
CA TRP A 14 13.93 20.87 -5.21
C TRP A 14 15.38 21.27 -4.89
N VAL A 15 16.36 20.74 -5.62
CA VAL A 15 17.79 21.05 -5.42
C VAL A 15 18.09 22.48 -5.87
N THR A 16 17.38 23.01 -6.87
CA THR A 16 17.65 24.33 -7.46
C THR A 16 16.82 25.47 -6.87
N GLU A 17 15.74 25.17 -6.16
CA GLU A 17 14.74 26.18 -5.75
C GLU A 17 14.90 26.71 -4.31
N GLY A 18 15.68 26.05 -3.45
CA GLY A 18 15.85 26.46 -2.05
C GLY A 18 17.17 27.18 -1.73
N LYS A 19 17.23 27.79 -0.54
CA LYS A 19 18.38 28.61 -0.11
C LYS A 19 19.67 27.80 0.06
N GLU A 20 19.57 26.66 0.75
CA GLU A 20 20.70 25.76 1.00
C GLU A 20 20.47 24.36 0.38
N THR A 21 19.48 24.19 -0.51
CA THR A 21 19.12 22.87 -1.08
C THR A 21 20.25 22.26 -1.90
N ARG A 22 20.99 23.05 -2.67
CA ARG A 22 22.17 22.57 -3.40
C ARG A 22 23.26 22.08 -2.45
N LYS A 23 23.52 22.84 -1.37
CA LYS A 23 24.49 22.46 -0.34
C LYS A 23 24.05 21.20 0.41
N LEU A 24 22.75 21.05 0.67
CA LEU A 24 22.18 19.83 1.25
C LEU A 24 22.42 18.64 0.31
N PHE A 25 22.06 18.78 -0.96
CA PHE A 25 22.25 17.74 -1.97
C PHE A 25 23.73 17.31 -2.05
N ASP A 26 24.65 18.26 -2.21
CA ASP A 26 26.08 17.97 -2.30
C ASP A 26 26.58 17.27 -1.01
N TRP A 27 26.07 17.68 0.16
CA TRP A 27 26.39 17.00 1.43
C TRP A 27 25.84 15.58 1.48
N LEU A 28 24.60 15.34 1.07
CA LEU A 28 23.96 14.01 1.10
C LEU A 28 24.64 13.05 0.12
N GLU A 29 24.91 13.52 -1.11
CA GLU A 29 25.42 12.72 -2.22
C GLU A 29 26.93 12.47 -2.12
N TYR A 30 27.72 13.52 -1.88
CA TYR A 30 29.19 13.47 -1.99
C TYR A 30 29.91 13.72 -0.65
N GLY A 31 29.24 14.31 0.33
CA GLY A 31 29.84 14.66 1.61
C GLY A 31 30.30 13.43 2.40
N LYS A 32 31.56 13.44 2.86
CA LYS A 32 32.12 12.37 3.71
C LYS A 32 31.75 12.54 5.18
N ASP A 33 31.55 13.78 5.62
CA ASP A 33 31.21 14.08 7.01
C ASP A 33 29.77 13.66 7.31
N SER A 34 29.58 12.91 8.40
CA SER A 34 28.25 12.49 8.86
C SER A 34 27.45 13.61 9.50
N ILE A 35 28.06 14.78 9.74
CA ILE A 35 27.44 15.92 10.43
C ILE A 35 27.68 17.18 9.61
N SER A 36 26.67 18.04 9.50
CA SER A 36 26.78 19.34 8.84
C SER A 36 25.88 20.38 9.50
N LEU A 37 26.21 21.65 9.28
CA LEU A 37 25.47 22.81 9.80
C LEU A 37 24.72 23.52 8.67
N PHE A 38 23.42 23.69 8.86
CA PHE A 38 22.53 24.44 7.96
C PHE A 38 21.74 25.45 8.77
N SER A 39 21.83 26.74 8.41
CA SER A 39 21.19 27.84 9.15
C SER A 39 21.31 27.74 10.69
N ASN A 40 22.52 27.51 11.19
CA ASN A 40 22.85 27.33 12.61
C ASN A 40 22.21 26.11 13.31
N ARG A 41 21.67 25.16 12.56
CA ARG A 41 21.13 23.91 13.07
C ARG A 41 22.01 22.74 12.64
N LEU A 42 22.27 21.83 13.58
CA LEU A 42 23.05 20.63 13.35
C LEU A 42 22.18 19.55 12.71
N PHE A 43 22.71 18.92 11.67
CA PHE A 43 22.12 17.76 11.03
C PHE A 43 23.13 16.62 11.02
N MET A 44 22.64 15.41 11.24
CA MET A 44 23.40 14.17 11.14
C MET A 44 22.81 13.31 10.03
N LYS A 45 23.66 12.57 9.31
CA LYS A 45 23.22 11.58 8.33
C LYS A 45 23.77 10.19 8.62
N VAL A 46 22.95 9.19 8.33
CA VAL A 46 23.31 7.76 8.38
C VAL A 46 22.92 7.12 7.06
N THR A 47 23.81 6.36 6.43
CA THR A 47 23.51 5.66 5.17
C THR A 47 23.09 4.23 5.47
N VAL A 48 21.97 3.79 4.89
CA VAL A 48 21.43 2.44 4.95
C VAL A 48 21.01 2.04 3.54
N GLY A 49 21.71 1.08 2.92
CA GLY A 49 21.51 0.75 1.50
C GLY A 49 21.66 1.99 0.61
N ASN A 50 20.69 2.22 -0.28
CA ASN A 50 20.62 3.42 -1.12
C ASN A 50 19.96 4.62 -0.43
N CYS A 51 19.59 4.52 0.84
CA CYS A 51 18.95 5.60 1.59
C CYS A 51 19.95 6.30 2.52
N VAL A 52 19.75 7.60 2.70
CA VAL A 52 20.45 8.44 3.66
C VAL A 52 19.41 9.01 4.62
N LEU A 53 19.40 8.50 5.85
CA LEU A 53 18.54 8.96 6.93
C LEU A 53 19.10 10.26 7.50
N ILE A 54 18.25 11.28 7.65
CA ILE A 54 18.63 12.63 8.09
C ILE A 54 18.00 12.89 9.45
N TYR A 55 18.84 13.20 10.43
CA TYR A 55 18.45 13.49 11.79
C TYR A 55 18.82 14.91 12.17
N THR A 56 18.07 15.49 13.10
CA THR A 56 18.40 16.77 13.71
C THR A 56 18.02 16.76 15.20
N GLU A 57 18.62 17.69 15.96
CA GLU A 57 18.29 17.89 17.37
C GLU A 57 16.81 18.24 17.53
N ASP A 58 16.14 17.66 18.53
CA ASP A 58 14.80 18.10 18.94
C ASP A 58 14.88 19.49 19.58
N ALA A 59 14.13 20.45 19.02
CA ALA A 59 14.09 21.82 19.52
C ALA A 59 13.33 21.95 20.86
N GLY A 60 12.65 20.89 21.32
CA GLY A 60 11.90 20.86 22.58
C GLY A 60 12.73 20.58 23.85
N GLN A 61 14.01 20.23 23.73
CA GLN A 61 14.86 19.84 24.87
C GLN A 61 15.90 20.92 25.21
N THR A 62 15.76 21.51 26.39
CA THR A 62 16.52 22.71 26.80
C THR A 62 17.96 22.42 27.23
N GLU A 63 18.29 21.20 27.67
CA GLU A 63 19.61 20.88 28.25
C GLU A 63 20.60 20.28 27.23
N ARG A 64 21.81 20.84 27.20
CA ARG A 64 22.86 20.60 26.17
C ARG A 64 23.34 19.15 26.07
N THR A 65 23.20 18.37 27.15
CA THR A 65 23.65 16.97 27.26
C THR A 65 22.60 15.97 26.79
N GLU A 66 21.33 16.34 26.69
CA GLU A 66 20.25 15.45 26.22
C GLU A 66 19.96 15.58 24.71
N ARG A 67 20.60 16.55 24.05
CA ARG A 67 20.36 16.91 22.63
C ARG A 67 20.74 15.82 21.62
N PHE A 68 21.70 14.97 21.97
CA PHE A 68 22.11 13.85 21.11
C PHE A 68 21.36 12.55 21.40
N HIS A 69 20.71 12.43 22.55
CA HIS A 69 19.87 11.29 22.91
C HIS A 69 18.45 11.39 22.32
N SER A 70 18.07 12.57 21.83
CA SER A 70 16.76 12.89 21.25
C SER A 70 16.88 13.36 19.79
N SER A 71 17.67 12.63 18.99
CA SER A 71 17.74 12.88 17.55
C SER A 71 16.43 12.45 16.87
N ARG A 72 15.73 13.37 16.21
CA ARG A 72 14.50 13.07 15.47
C ARG A 72 14.79 12.92 13.98
N LEU A 73 14.28 11.84 13.38
CA LEU A 73 14.29 11.68 11.93
C LEU A 73 13.50 12.84 11.29
N CYS A 74 14.11 13.51 10.33
CA CYS A 74 13.55 14.70 9.69
C CYS A 74 13.63 14.68 8.16
N GLY A 75 14.08 13.56 7.60
CA GLY A 75 14.10 13.32 6.17
C GLY A 75 14.83 12.03 5.85
N ILE A 76 14.53 11.49 4.68
CA ILE A 76 15.21 10.35 4.08
C ILE A 76 15.53 10.76 2.66
N TYR A 77 16.79 10.66 2.26
CA TYR A 77 17.21 10.93 0.90
C TYR A 77 17.52 9.61 0.20
N ARG A 78 16.88 9.35 -0.94
CA ARG A 78 17.14 8.16 -1.75
C ARG A 78 18.13 8.50 -2.85
N LYS A 79 19.26 7.80 -2.90
CA LYS A 79 20.34 8.06 -3.85
C LYS A 79 20.00 7.70 -5.29
N THR A 80 19.13 6.71 -5.50
CA THR A 80 18.83 6.19 -6.85
C THR A 80 18.03 7.14 -7.71
N ASP A 81 17.19 7.99 -7.11
CA ASP A 81 16.34 8.95 -7.80
C ASP A 81 16.45 10.39 -7.26
N HIS A 82 17.33 10.61 -6.29
CA HIS A 82 17.59 11.91 -5.65
C HIS A 82 16.37 12.55 -4.98
N THR A 83 15.38 11.74 -4.60
CA THR A 83 14.15 12.21 -3.94
C THR A 83 14.32 12.27 -2.43
N LEU A 84 13.75 13.31 -1.81
CA LEU A 84 13.53 13.36 -0.36
C LEU A 84 12.18 12.71 -0.01
N TYR A 85 12.16 11.97 1.08
CA TYR A 85 10.99 11.35 1.70
C TYR A 85 10.94 11.79 3.16
N GLU A 86 9.76 11.77 3.78
CA GLU A 86 9.61 12.08 5.22
C GLU A 86 10.25 13.42 5.63
N ALA A 87 10.30 14.37 4.69
CA ALA A 87 10.92 15.67 4.92
C ALA A 87 10.09 16.45 5.94
N GLY A 88 10.65 16.63 7.13
CA GLY A 88 9.97 17.28 8.25
C GLY A 88 10.12 18.80 8.23
N PRO A 89 9.28 19.54 8.97
CA PRO A 89 9.33 21.01 9.03
C PRO A 89 10.71 21.57 9.40
N ALA A 90 11.45 20.85 10.25
CA ALA A 90 12.81 21.19 10.64
C ALA A 90 13.78 21.27 9.46
N LEU A 91 13.65 20.35 8.51
CA LEU A 91 14.46 20.31 7.30
C LEU A 91 14.03 21.42 6.35
N TYR A 92 12.73 21.59 6.10
CA TYR A 92 12.20 22.68 5.27
C TYR A 92 12.71 24.04 5.71
N GLN A 93 12.60 24.34 7.02
CA GLN A 93 12.98 25.63 7.58
C GLN A 93 14.48 25.89 7.52
N ALA A 94 15.31 24.91 7.90
CA ALA A 94 16.76 25.09 7.96
C ALA A 94 17.40 25.17 6.57
N ILE A 95 16.83 24.47 5.59
CA ILE A 95 17.35 24.41 4.23
C ILE A 95 16.73 25.49 3.34
N GLY A 96 15.57 26.02 3.73
CA GLY A 96 14.80 26.97 2.94
C GLY A 96 14.18 26.32 1.72
N ILE A 97 13.61 25.12 1.89
CA ILE A 97 12.83 24.45 0.85
C ILE A 97 11.48 25.19 0.71
N PRO A 98 11.06 25.59 -0.51
CA PRO A 98 9.76 26.22 -0.72
C PRO A 98 8.60 25.30 -0.32
N MET A 99 7.51 25.86 0.23
CA MET A 99 6.39 25.10 0.78
C MET A 99 5.54 24.39 -0.28
N GLU A 100 5.67 24.80 -1.53
CA GLU A 100 5.05 24.18 -2.70
C GLU A 100 5.65 22.82 -3.06
N PHE A 101 6.86 22.51 -2.58
CA PHE A 101 7.41 21.17 -2.71
C PHE A 101 6.74 20.25 -1.70
N CYS A 102 6.22 19.13 -2.21
CA CYS A 102 5.66 18.05 -1.41
C CYS A 102 6.49 16.80 -1.64
N PHE A 103 7.07 16.27 -0.56
CA PHE A 103 7.84 15.03 -0.59
C PHE A 103 6.98 13.87 -0.10
N PRO A 104 7.14 12.65 -0.67
CA PRO A 104 6.35 11.51 -0.24
C PRO A 104 6.60 11.16 1.23
N ASP A 105 5.52 10.88 1.95
CA ASP A 105 5.54 10.36 3.32
C ASP A 105 5.21 8.87 3.34
N LYS A 106 5.32 8.26 4.51
CA LYS A 106 5.06 6.85 4.76
C LYS A 106 3.62 6.48 4.44
N ASP A 107 2.66 7.38 4.64
CA ASP A 107 1.26 7.13 4.31
C ASP A 107 1.03 7.06 2.79
N MET A 108 1.70 7.92 2.02
CA MET A 108 1.71 7.87 0.56
C MET A 108 2.36 6.58 0.05
N ILE A 109 3.53 6.23 0.58
CA ILE A 109 4.25 5.01 0.21
C ILE A 109 3.48 3.75 0.62
N GLN A 110 2.79 3.77 1.75
CA GLN A 110 1.93 2.66 2.16
C GLN A 110 0.81 2.43 1.14
N LYS A 111 0.13 3.48 0.67
CA LYS A 111 -0.91 3.37 -0.36
C LYS A 111 -0.36 2.84 -1.69
N GLU A 112 0.79 3.36 -2.11
CA GLU A 112 1.46 2.89 -3.32
C GLU A 112 1.83 1.39 -3.23
N LEU A 113 2.40 0.97 -2.09
CA LEU A 113 2.69 -0.43 -1.82
C LEU A 113 1.42 -1.29 -1.82
N GLU A 114 0.32 -0.81 -1.22
CA GLU A 114 -0.95 -1.54 -1.23
C GLU A 114 -1.48 -1.79 -2.64
N GLU A 115 -1.39 -0.78 -3.50
CA GLU A 115 -1.80 -0.87 -4.90
C GLU A 115 -0.93 -1.86 -5.67
N LYS A 116 0.40 -1.77 -5.55
CA LYS A 116 1.34 -2.67 -6.23
C LYS A 116 1.18 -4.12 -5.77
N VAL A 117 1.03 -4.36 -4.47
CA VAL A 117 0.75 -5.70 -3.91
C VAL A 117 -0.60 -6.22 -4.41
N THR A 118 -1.62 -5.36 -4.49
CA THR A 118 -2.93 -5.73 -5.03
C THR A 118 -2.84 -6.18 -6.49
N VAL A 119 -2.11 -5.44 -7.32
CA VAL A 119 -1.92 -5.78 -8.74
C VAL A 119 -1.14 -7.09 -8.86
N SER A 120 0.03 -7.17 -8.23
CA SER A 120 0.89 -8.36 -8.25
C SER A 120 0.14 -9.62 -7.77
N GLY A 121 -0.57 -9.52 -6.64
CA GLY A 121 -1.32 -10.65 -6.12
C GLY A 121 -2.46 -11.09 -7.03
N ARG A 122 -3.14 -10.18 -7.73
CA ARG A 122 -4.17 -10.54 -8.71
C ARG A 122 -3.60 -11.24 -9.93
N GLU A 123 -2.46 -10.77 -10.42
CA GLU A 123 -1.76 -11.39 -11.54
C GLU A 123 -1.35 -12.82 -11.19
N GLN A 124 -0.75 -13.03 -10.01
CA GLN A 124 -0.41 -14.37 -9.51
C GLN A 124 -1.66 -15.26 -9.36
N MET A 125 -2.75 -14.73 -8.79
CA MET A 125 -4.02 -15.47 -8.68
C MET A 125 -4.66 -15.82 -10.03
N GLN A 126 -4.34 -15.09 -11.10
CA GLN A 126 -4.83 -15.35 -12.45
C GLN A 126 -3.97 -16.37 -13.18
N GLN A 127 -2.65 -16.30 -13.01
CA GLN A 127 -1.69 -17.12 -13.75
C GLN A 127 -1.42 -18.47 -13.07
N GLU A 128 -1.40 -18.50 -11.73
CA GLU A 128 -0.80 -19.59 -10.96
C GLU A 128 -1.69 -20.06 -9.79
N TRP A 129 -3.02 -19.95 -9.93
CA TRP A 129 -3.96 -20.28 -8.84
C TRP A 129 -3.74 -21.66 -8.22
N ASP A 130 -3.60 -22.69 -9.05
CA ASP A 130 -3.44 -24.07 -8.56
C ASP A 130 -2.14 -24.24 -7.79
N GLN A 131 -1.05 -23.59 -8.23
CA GLN A 131 0.23 -23.61 -7.53
C GLN A 131 0.15 -22.88 -6.19
N LEU A 132 -0.53 -21.73 -6.15
CA LEU A 132 -0.76 -20.99 -4.90
C LEU A 132 -1.52 -21.83 -3.88
N VAL A 133 -2.57 -22.54 -4.31
CA VAL A 133 -3.36 -23.42 -3.45
C VAL A 133 -2.53 -24.60 -2.96
N GLN A 134 -1.75 -25.24 -3.83
CA GLN A 134 -0.86 -26.33 -3.45
C GLN A 134 0.19 -25.88 -2.43
N ASN A 135 0.84 -24.74 -2.66
CA ASN A 135 1.88 -24.21 -1.79
C ASN A 135 1.36 -23.80 -0.41
N ALA A 136 0.11 -23.32 -0.34
CA ALA A 136 -0.47 -22.88 0.91
C ALA A 136 -0.95 -24.04 1.81
N GLY A 137 -1.06 -25.26 1.26
CA GLY A 137 -1.37 -26.46 2.04
C GLY A 137 -2.79 -26.52 2.61
N PHE A 138 -3.72 -25.71 2.09
CA PHE A 138 -5.10 -25.69 2.56
C PHE A 138 -5.84 -26.98 2.21
N THR A 139 -6.67 -27.45 3.14
CA THR A 139 -7.64 -28.51 2.90
C THR A 139 -8.79 -28.02 2.02
N ARG A 140 -9.54 -28.95 1.43
CA ARG A 140 -10.69 -28.60 0.58
C ARG A 140 -11.77 -27.86 1.38
N GLU A 141 -11.97 -28.25 2.63
CA GLU A 141 -12.95 -27.68 3.55
C GLU A 141 -12.63 -26.22 3.89
N GLU A 142 -11.34 -25.87 3.94
CA GLU A 142 -10.90 -24.49 4.19
C GLU A 142 -11.09 -23.58 2.97
N LEU A 143 -11.08 -24.12 1.76
CA LEU A 143 -11.19 -23.33 0.52
C LEU A 143 -12.64 -23.12 0.08
N ILE A 144 -13.57 -23.97 0.54
CA ILE A 144 -14.98 -23.96 0.14
C ILE A 144 -15.80 -23.26 1.22
N PRO A 145 -16.63 -22.26 0.88
CA PRO A 145 -17.48 -21.60 1.85
C PRO A 145 -18.61 -22.52 2.30
N ALA A 146 -19.09 -22.34 3.53
CA ALA A 146 -20.38 -22.88 3.91
C ALA A 146 -21.46 -22.20 3.06
N ILE A 147 -22.10 -22.97 2.17
CA ILE A 147 -23.07 -22.43 1.20
C ILE A 147 -24.42 -22.21 1.88
N ASP A 148 -24.79 -20.94 2.03
CA ASP A 148 -26.15 -20.52 2.38
C ASP A 148 -26.90 -20.02 1.13
N ARG A 149 -27.82 -20.84 0.63
CA ARG A 149 -28.65 -20.50 -0.53
C ARG A 149 -29.55 -19.30 -0.29
N ALA A 150 -30.04 -19.10 0.93
CA ALA A 150 -30.89 -17.95 1.26
C ALA A 150 -30.07 -16.66 1.18
N GLN A 151 -28.85 -16.67 1.71
CA GLN A 151 -27.92 -15.55 1.61
C GLN A 151 -27.55 -15.22 0.15
N ILE A 152 -27.24 -16.23 -0.66
CA ILE A 152 -26.93 -16.06 -2.09
C ILE A 152 -28.09 -15.39 -2.83
N ARG A 153 -29.32 -15.91 -2.64
CA ARG A 153 -30.54 -15.36 -3.26
C ARG A 153 -30.84 -13.94 -2.82
N MET A 154 -30.71 -13.65 -1.53
CA MET A 154 -30.91 -12.31 -0.98
C MET A 154 -29.92 -11.33 -1.62
N THR A 155 -28.64 -11.70 -1.67
CA THR A 155 -27.58 -10.86 -2.26
C THR A 155 -27.80 -10.63 -3.75
N ALA A 156 -28.16 -11.68 -4.51
CA ALA A 156 -28.49 -11.57 -5.93
C ALA A 156 -29.67 -10.63 -6.18
N ARG A 157 -30.74 -10.74 -5.39
CA ARG A 157 -31.91 -9.83 -5.46
C ARG A 157 -31.52 -8.39 -5.19
N GLN A 158 -30.70 -8.12 -4.17
CA GLN A 158 -30.22 -6.78 -3.85
C GLN A 158 -29.46 -6.16 -5.04
N TYR A 159 -28.50 -6.89 -5.62
CA TYR A 159 -27.77 -6.39 -6.79
C TYR A 159 -28.67 -6.16 -8.01
N PHE A 160 -29.62 -7.08 -8.25
CA PHE A 160 -30.59 -6.95 -9.32
C PHE A 160 -31.49 -5.72 -9.15
N GLN A 161 -31.97 -5.46 -7.92
CA GLN A 161 -32.75 -4.26 -7.57
C GLN A 161 -31.94 -2.96 -7.73
N MET A 162 -30.61 -3.01 -7.54
CA MET A 162 -29.70 -1.90 -7.82
C MET A 162 -29.43 -1.71 -9.33
N GLY A 163 -30.08 -2.47 -10.21
CA GLY A 163 -29.87 -2.42 -11.66
C GLY A 163 -28.51 -2.99 -12.11
N LYS A 164 -27.81 -3.75 -11.25
CA LYS A 164 -26.59 -4.46 -11.65
C LYS A 164 -26.97 -5.66 -12.52
N ARG A 165 -26.08 -6.01 -13.44
CA ARG A 165 -26.20 -7.23 -14.24
C ARG A 165 -25.27 -8.31 -13.72
N ALA A 166 -25.59 -9.57 -13.96
CA ALA A 166 -24.79 -10.71 -13.54
C ALA A 166 -23.33 -10.59 -14.01
N LYS A 167 -23.10 -10.13 -15.25
CA LYS A 167 -21.75 -9.92 -15.79
C LYS A 167 -20.91 -8.85 -15.05
N HIS A 168 -21.55 -7.99 -14.27
CA HIS A 168 -20.86 -6.97 -13.46
C HIS A 168 -20.49 -7.51 -12.06
N ILE A 169 -20.99 -8.69 -11.68
CA ILE A 169 -20.66 -9.32 -10.41
C ILE A 169 -19.32 -10.03 -10.56
N VAL A 170 -18.27 -9.34 -10.12
CA VAL A 170 -16.90 -9.85 -10.12
C VAL A 170 -16.29 -9.56 -8.75
N TYR A 171 -15.77 -10.59 -8.10
CA TYR A 171 -14.97 -10.41 -6.90
C TYR A 171 -13.53 -10.09 -7.28
N LEU A 172 -13.06 -8.91 -6.85
CA LEU A 172 -11.70 -8.44 -7.08
C LEU A 172 -11.01 -8.24 -5.72
N PRO A 173 -10.19 -9.22 -5.26
CA PRO A 173 -9.48 -9.08 -3.99
C PRO A 173 -8.55 -7.86 -4.02
N ARG A 174 -8.41 -7.20 -2.87
CA ARG A 174 -7.52 -6.05 -2.66
C ARG A 174 -6.73 -6.29 -1.39
N PHE A 175 -5.45 -6.02 -1.43
CA PHE A 175 -4.62 -5.96 -0.25
C PHE A 175 -4.85 -4.62 0.43
N SER A 176 -4.83 -4.64 1.77
CA SER A 176 -4.78 -3.44 2.59
C SER A 176 -4.17 -3.80 3.94
N PHE A 177 -3.22 -2.99 4.38
CA PHE A 177 -2.63 -3.06 5.70
C PHE A 177 -3.71 -2.94 6.77
N ALA A 178 -4.60 -1.94 6.63
CA ALA A 178 -5.71 -1.72 7.57
C ALA A 178 -6.67 -2.91 7.66
N ALA A 179 -7.04 -3.51 6.53
CA ALA A 179 -7.94 -4.68 6.50
C ALA A 179 -7.35 -5.91 7.17
N LEU A 180 -6.02 -6.04 7.16
CA LEU A 180 -5.28 -7.12 7.79
C LEU A 180 -4.81 -6.80 9.21
N GLN A 181 -5.11 -5.60 9.72
CA GLN A 181 -4.59 -5.06 10.98
C GLN A 181 -3.06 -5.12 11.04
N TRP A 182 -2.41 -4.85 9.91
CA TRP A 182 -0.96 -4.72 9.82
C TRP A 182 -0.61 -3.25 9.80
N GLU A 183 0.39 -2.86 10.56
CA GLU A 183 1.07 -1.58 10.36
C GLU A 183 2.21 -1.82 9.38
N LEU A 184 2.54 -0.83 8.55
CA LEU A 184 3.76 -0.87 7.75
C LEU A 184 4.97 -0.67 8.69
N PRO A 185 5.81 -1.69 8.94
CA PRO A 185 6.98 -1.52 9.80
C PRO A 185 7.98 -0.57 9.15
N ASP A 186 8.72 0.20 9.95
CA ASP A 186 9.73 1.13 9.44
C ASP A 186 10.81 0.41 8.62
N GLU A 187 11.15 -0.82 9.00
CA GLU A 187 12.12 -1.65 8.27
C GLU A 187 11.62 -2.01 6.87
N VAL A 188 10.34 -2.37 6.73
CA VAL A 188 9.74 -2.70 5.43
C VAL A 188 9.63 -1.44 4.56
N PHE A 189 9.30 -0.30 5.18
CA PHE A 189 9.30 0.98 4.48
C PHE A 189 10.68 1.34 3.93
N LEU A 190 11.74 1.24 4.75
CA LEU A 190 13.10 1.51 4.30
C LEU A 190 13.57 0.51 3.23
N GLN A 191 13.25 -0.77 3.38
CA GLN A 191 13.53 -1.78 2.37
C GLN A 191 12.78 -1.51 1.07
N TYR A 192 11.55 -1.01 1.13
CA TYR A 192 10.77 -0.68 -0.06
C TYR A 192 11.43 0.46 -0.85
N LEU A 193 11.97 1.46 -0.16
CA LEU A 193 12.71 2.55 -0.80
C LEU A 193 14.01 2.06 -1.46
N ASP A 194 14.61 0.99 -0.95
CA ASP A 194 15.87 0.41 -1.44
C ASP A 194 15.64 -0.58 -2.61
N ASP A 195 14.70 -1.52 -2.45
CA ASP A 195 14.31 -2.52 -3.44
C ASP A 195 12.79 -2.75 -3.41
N GLU A 196 12.10 -1.93 -4.21
CA GLU A 196 10.65 -1.99 -4.36
C GLU A 196 10.16 -3.38 -4.78
N ALA A 197 10.80 -3.97 -5.79
CA ALA A 197 10.32 -5.21 -6.42
C ALA A 197 10.41 -6.38 -5.44
N ALA A 198 11.51 -6.48 -4.68
CA ALA A 198 11.68 -7.52 -3.66
C ALA A 198 10.64 -7.40 -2.53
N VAL A 199 10.37 -6.18 -2.05
CA VAL A 199 9.39 -5.96 -0.99
C VAL A 199 7.97 -6.23 -1.47
N VAL A 200 7.58 -5.74 -2.65
CA VAL A 200 6.27 -6.04 -3.25
C VAL A 200 6.08 -7.55 -3.40
N GLY A 201 7.10 -8.28 -3.88
CA GLY A 201 7.06 -9.73 -4.00
C GLY A 201 6.84 -10.44 -2.67
N THR A 202 7.59 -10.06 -1.64
CA THR A 202 7.52 -10.67 -0.31
C THR A 202 6.18 -10.37 0.39
N VAL A 203 5.72 -9.12 0.36
CA VAL A 203 4.43 -8.73 0.94
C VAL A 203 3.28 -9.41 0.20
N THR A 204 3.36 -9.53 -1.14
CA THR A 204 2.38 -10.26 -1.93
C THR A 204 2.31 -11.74 -1.54
N ALA A 205 3.46 -12.42 -1.47
CA ALA A 205 3.51 -13.82 -1.07
C ALA A 205 2.90 -14.05 0.33
N ASN A 206 3.24 -13.18 1.29
CA ASN A 206 2.69 -13.22 2.64
C ASN A 206 1.19 -12.96 2.68
N TRP A 207 0.69 -12.01 1.89
CA TRP A 207 -0.74 -11.73 1.77
C TRP A 207 -1.50 -12.92 1.21
N LEU A 208 -1.03 -13.46 0.08
CA LEU A 208 -1.64 -14.60 -0.57
C LEU A 208 -1.69 -15.80 0.35
N MET A 209 -0.57 -16.17 0.98
CA MET A 209 -0.50 -17.29 1.92
C MET A 209 -1.54 -17.18 3.04
N LYS A 210 -1.71 -15.99 3.63
CA LYS A 210 -2.65 -15.78 4.75
C LYS A 210 -4.11 -15.62 4.33
N SER A 211 -4.36 -15.13 3.12
CA SER A 211 -5.72 -14.74 2.68
C SER A 211 -6.31 -15.67 1.63
N LEU A 212 -5.57 -16.65 1.11
CA LEU A 212 -6.00 -17.47 -0.04
C LEU A 212 -7.33 -18.19 0.22
N ALA A 213 -7.50 -18.77 1.42
CA ALA A 213 -8.74 -19.44 1.81
C ALA A 213 -9.95 -18.51 1.77
N GLU A 214 -9.84 -17.33 2.39
CA GLU A 214 -10.93 -16.33 2.38
C GLU A 214 -11.18 -15.77 0.98
N ILE A 215 -10.13 -15.58 0.19
CA ILE A 215 -10.25 -15.20 -1.23
C ILE A 215 -11.00 -16.28 -2.01
N SER A 216 -10.65 -17.55 -1.83
CA SER A 216 -11.32 -18.69 -2.47
C SER A 216 -12.81 -18.74 -2.13
N LYS A 217 -13.14 -18.66 -0.84
CA LYS A 217 -14.51 -18.62 -0.35
C LYS A 217 -15.33 -17.49 -0.99
N LYS A 218 -14.77 -16.28 -1.04
CA LYS A 218 -15.42 -15.12 -1.67
C LYS A 218 -15.56 -15.30 -3.19
N ARG A 219 -14.54 -15.82 -3.89
CA ARG A 219 -14.62 -16.13 -5.33
C ARG A 219 -15.78 -17.08 -5.63
N ILE A 220 -15.93 -18.15 -4.85
CA ILE A 220 -17.01 -19.13 -4.99
C ILE A 220 -18.36 -18.48 -4.69
N PHE A 221 -18.50 -17.76 -3.57
CA PHE A 221 -19.74 -17.09 -3.18
C PHE A 221 -20.26 -16.14 -4.26
N TYR A 222 -19.39 -15.23 -4.75
CA TYR A 222 -19.78 -14.30 -5.82
C TYR A 222 -20.02 -15.00 -7.16
N GLY A 223 -19.40 -16.15 -7.40
CA GLY A 223 -19.72 -17.06 -8.49
C GLY A 223 -21.18 -17.54 -8.43
N CYS A 224 -21.61 -18.05 -7.27
CA CYS A 224 -22.99 -18.49 -7.06
C CYS A 224 -24.01 -17.34 -7.16
N VAL A 225 -23.69 -16.17 -6.59
CA VAL A 225 -24.54 -14.97 -6.72
C VAL A 225 -24.72 -14.58 -8.18
N ARG A 226 -23.65 -14.61 -8.97
CA ARG A 226 -23.70 -14.32 -10.40
C ARG A 226 -24.57 -15.32 -11.16
N GLU A 227 -24.47 -16.61 -10.85
CA GLU A 227 -25.33 -17.65 -11.46
C GLU A 227 -26.81 -17.43 -11.14
N GLU A 228 -27.14 -17.14 -9.88
CA GLU A 228 -28.52 -16.82 -9.46
C GLU A 228 -29.04 -15.58 -10.21
N MET A 229 -28.21 -14.55 -10.38
CA MET A 229 -28.57 -13.38 -11.17
C MET A 229 -28.78 -13.68 -12.66
N VAL A 230 -27.99 -14.58 -13.25
CA VAL A 230 -28.22 -15.03 -14.64
C VAL A 230 -29.62 -15.65 -14.79
N GLU A 231 -30.04 -16.45 -13.83
CA GLU A 231 -31.38 -17.06 -13.84
C GLU A 231 -32.50 -16.02 -13.64
N MET A 232 -32.31 -15.03 -12.76
CA MET A 232 -33.25 -13.90 -12.60
C MET A 232 -33.38 -13.06 -13.88
N GLU A 233 -32.28 -12.82 -14.58
CA GLU A 233 -32.26 -12.10 -15.87
C GLU A 233 -33.00 -12.87 -16.97
N LYS A 234 -32.80 -14.20 -17.05
CA LYS A 234 -33.48 -15.07 -18.04
C LYS A 234 -34.98 -15.18 -17.78
N THR A 235 -35.38 -15.36 -16.53
CA THR A 235 -36.77 -15.57 -16.13
C THR A 235 -37.60 -14.29 -16.15
N GLY A 236 -36.97 -13.13 -16.40
CA GLY A 236 -37.67 -11.86 -16.48
C GLY A 236 -38.26 -11.44 -15.14
N TYR A 237 -37.58 -11.76 -14.03
CA TYR A 237 -37.99 -11.41 -12.66
C TYR A 237 -38.28 -9.90 -12.47
N ALA A 238 -37.91 -9.05 -13.45
CA ALA A 238 -38.19 -7.62 -13.54
C ALA A 238 -39.43 -7.19 -14.38
N ARG A 239 -40.22 -8.10 -14.97
CA ARG A 239 -41.39 -7.71 -15.79
C ARG A 239 -42.74 -7.75 -15.08
N GLY A 240 -42.78 -8.04 -13.77
CA GLY A 240 -44.03 -8.07 -13.00
C GLY A 240 -44.00 -7.16 -11.78
N ASN A 241 -44.78 -6.08 -11.80
CA ASN A 241 -45.33 -5.51 -10.57
C ASN A 241 -46.14 -6.60 -9.84
N GLY A 242 -45.80 -6.94 -8.60
CA GLY A 242 -46.64 -7.78 -7.74
C GLY A 242 -45.89 -8.30 -6.50
N PRO A 243 -46.40 -8.11 -5.26
CA PRO A 243 -45.65 -8.41 -4.04
C PRO A 243 -45.94 -9.84 -3.56
N PHE A 244 -45.04 -10.81 -3.69
CA PHE A 244 -45.21 -12.08 -2.97
C PHE A 244 -43.89 -12.79 -2.70
N TYR A 245 -43.53 -12.88 -1.41
CA TYR A 245 -43.09 -14.12 -0.76
C TYR A 245 -43.30 -13.96 0.76
N THR A 246 -44.56 -14.13 1.18
CA THR A 246 -44.87 -14.73 2.47
C THR A 246 -45.50 -16.07 2.17
N GLN A 247 -44.75 -17.15 2.42
CA GLN A 247 -45.21 -18.46 2.89
C GLN A 247 -44.13 -19.48 2.57
N ASP A 248 -43.26 -19.70 3.56
CA ASP A 248 -42.77 -21.03 3.91
C ASP A 248 -42.51 -20.99 5.42
N ALA A 249 -43.59 -20.81 6.16
CA ALA A 249 -43.67 -21.09 7.58
C ALA A 249 -45.06 -21.70 7.83
N GLU A 250 -45.03 -22.91 8.39
CA GLU A 250 -46.15 -23.64 8.98
C GLU A 250 -47.20 -24.24 8.02
N GLN A 251 -47.13 -25.57 7.86
CA GLN A 251 -48.05 -26.45 8.60
C GLN A 251 -47.59 -27.91 8.56
N LYS A 252 -47.16 -28.39 9.73
CA LYS A 252 -47.27 -29.78 10.17
C LYS A 252 -48.75 -30.07 10.49
N SER A 253 -49.19 -31.32 10.29
CA SER A 253 -50.30 -32.02 11.00
C SER A 253 -51.70 -31.36 10.92
N VAL A 254 -52.79 -31.99 10.45
CA VAL A 254 -53.35 -33.33 10.70
C VAL A 254 -54.15 -33.78 9.48
#